data_AF-A0A6A6LZ55-F1
#
_entry.id   AF-A0A6A6LZ55-F1
#
_cell.length_a   1.000
_cell.length_b   1.000
_cell.length_c   1.000
_cell.angle_alpha   90.00
_cell.angle_beta   90.00
_cell.angle_gamma   90.00
#
_symmetry.space_group_name_H-M   'P 1'
#
loop_
_entity.id
_entity.type
_entity.pdbx_description
1 polymer ?
#
loop_
_entity_poly.entity_id
_entity_poly.type
_entity_poly.pdbx_seq_one_letter_code
_entity_poly.pdbx_strand_id
1 'polypeptide(L)'
;MAYQDAWRVCHPDVKRPFSSLEDACERLLPYHVVADYEAEEDDRILDSDTTGQMPSRSQQWDFNIAAKVAEFTGTFEKQALAFNIITASGFG
;
A
#
# COMPACT_ATOMS: atom_id res chain seq x y z
N MET A 1 -6.48 -26.21 18.04
CA MET A 1 -5.95 -24.89 17.63
C MET A 1 -7.10 -23.99 17.18
N ALA A 2 -7.70 -24.20 16.01
CA ALA A 2 -8.78 -23.35 15.48
C ALA A 2 -9.92 -22.98 16.45
N TYR A 3 -10.42 -23.90 17.28
CA TYR A 3 -11.49 -23.61 18.25
C TYR A 3 -11.05 -22.66 19.37
N GLN A 4 -9.81 -22.79 19.87
CA GLN A 4 -9.27 -21.88 20.87
C GLN A 4 -9.01 -20.49 20.28
N ASP A 5 -8.56 -20.45 19.03
CA ASP A 5 -8.32 -19.21 18.30
C ASP A 5 -9.65 -18.47 18.07
N ALA A 6 -10.70 -19.17 17.62
CA ALA A 6 -12.04 -18.60 17.45
C ALA A 6 -12.61 -18.05 18.78
N TRP A 7 -12.40 -18.75 19.89
CA TRP A 7 -12.86 -18.26 21.19
C TRP A 7 -12.11 -16.98 21.63
N ARG A 8 -10.79 -16.92 21.39
CA ARG A 8 -9.95 -15.73 21.68
C ARG A 8 -10.33 -14.54 20.80
N VAL A 9 -10.65 -14.76 19.53
CA VAL A 9 -11.17 -13.71 18.63
C VAL A 9 -12.46 -13.11 19.18
N CYS A 10 -13.41 -13.96 19.60
CA CYS A 10 -14.70 -13.53 20.14
C CYS A 10 -14.61 -12.88 21.54
N HIS A 11 -13.49 -13.03 22.25
CA HIS A 11 -13.27 -12.45 23.58
C HIS A 11 -11.91 -11.75 23.66
N PRO A 12 -11.75 -10.60 22.99
CA PRO A 12 -10.51 -9.84 23.04
C PRO A 12 -10.22 -9.36 24.46
N ASP A 13 -9.04 -9.67 24.99
CA ASP A 13 -8.51 -8.87 26.10
C ASP A 13 -7.95 -7.57 25.53
N VAL A 14 -8.78 -6.54 25.40
CA VAL A 14 -8.38 -5.19 24.91
C VAL A 14 -8.12 -4.20 26.05
N LYS A 15 -8.42 -4.60 27.30
CA LYS A 15 -8.36 -3.69 28.45
C LYS A 15 -7.01 -3.72 29.14
N ARG A 16 -6.24 -4.80 28.95
CA ARG A 16 -4.93 -4.98 29.57
C ARG A 16 -3.78 -4.56 28.64
N PRO A 17 -2.82 -3.73 29.09
CA PRO A 17 -1.59 -3.46 28.34
C PRO A 17 -0.78 -4.74 28.09
N PHE A 18 0.03 -4.76 27.02
CA PHE A 18 0.92 -5.88 26.76
C PHE A 18 2.05 -5.94 27.80
N SER A 19 2.31 -7.11 28.35
CA SER A 19 3.40 -7.32 29.30
C SER A 19 4.74 -7.69 28.65
N SER A 20 4.71 -8.17 27.40
CA SER A 20 5.91 -8.57 26.63
C SER A 20 5.59 -8.67 25.13
N LEU A 21 6.63 -8.86 24.31
CA LEU A 21 6.46 -9.16 22.88
C LEU A 21 5.73 -10.49 22.66
N GLU A 22 6.05 -11.52 23.45
CA GLU A 22 5.37 -12.82 23.41
C GLU A 22 3.86 -12.67 23.66
N ASP A 23 3.48 -11.89 24.68
CA ASP A 23 2.08 -11.60 25.04
C ASP A 23 1.35 -10.86 23.91
N ALA A 24 2.02 -9.92 23.25
CA ALA A 24 1.47 -9.27 22.06
C ALA A 24 1.26 -10.26 20.91
N CYS A 25 2.24 -11.11 20.62
CA CYS A 25 2.12 -12.13 19.59
C CYS A 25 0.96 -13.09 19.87
N GLU A 26 0.87 -13.65 21.08
CA GLU A 26 -0.19 -14.61 21.42
C GLU A 26 -1.61 -14.02 21.37
N ARG A 27 -1.75 -12.72 21.68
CA ARG A 27 -3.04 -12.02 21.65
C ARG A 27 -3.44 -11.54 20.26
N LEU A 28 -2.47 -11.21 19.41
CA LEU A 28 -2.74 -10.67 18.07
C LEU A 28 -2.78 -11.76 16.98
N LEU A 29 -2.02 -12.86 17.13
CA LEU A 29 -1.98 -13.96 16.15
C LEU A 29 -3.37 -14.51 15.77
N PRO A 30 -4.32 -14.72 16.70
CA PRO A 30 -5.67 -15.21 16.36
C PRO A 30 -6.48 -14.28 15.43
N TYR A 31 -6.21 -12.97 15.44
CA TYR A 31 -6.92 -12.00 14.59
C TYR A 31 -6.39 -11.95 13.15
N HIS A 32 -5.13 -12.34 12.92
CA HIS A 32 -4.54 -12.32 11.57
C HIS A 32 -5.26 -13.29 10.62
N VAL A 33 -5.70 -14.44 11.14
CA VAL A 33 -6.45 -15.45 10.36
C VAL A 33 -7.86 -14.96 9.96
N VAL A 34 -8.43 -14.03 10.73
CA VAL A 34 -9.77 -13.45 10.46
C VAL A 34 -9.67 -12.22 9.56
N ALA A 35 -8.56 -11.48 9.62
CA ALA A 35 -8.32 -10.31 8.77
C ALA A 35 -8.19 -10.67 7.28
N ASP A 36 -7.85 -11.92 6.94
CA ASP A 36 -7.79 -12.39 5.56
C ASP A 36 -9.18 -12.61 4.90
N TYR A 37 -10.29 -12.43 5.64
CA TYR A 37 -11.66 -12.65 5.15
C TYR A 37 -12.37 -11.41 4.57
N GLU A 38 -11.70 -10.26 4.44
CA GLU A 38 -12.19 -9.07 3.71
C GLU A 38 -11.45 -8.86 2.37
N ALA A 39 -11.05 -9.94 1.69
CA ALA A 39 -10.36 -9.85 0.39
C ALA A 39 -11.26 -10.12 -0.84
N GLU A 40 -12.57 -10.24 -0.67
CA GLU A 40 -13.50 -10.54 -1.78
C GLU A 40 -14.24 -9.30 -2.35
N GLU A 41 -13.75 -8.07 -2.10
CA GLU A 41 -14.28 -6.84 -2.74
C GLU A 41 -13.32 -6.18 -3.75
N ASP A 42 -12.26 -6.85 -4.20
CA ASP A 42 -11.36 -6.36 -5.28
C ASP A 42 -11.66 -7.03 -6.65
N ASP A 43 -12.86 -7.59 -6.84
CA ASP A 43 -13.30 -8.24 -8.09
C ASP A 43 -13.71 -7.26 -9.20
N ARG A 44 -13.43 -5.95 -9.07
CA ARG A 44 -13.76 -4.95 -10.10
C ARG A 44 -12.63 -4.65 -11.10
N ILE A 45 -11.63 -5.51 -11.19
CA ILE A 45 -10.61 -5.45 -12.26
C ILE A 45 -10.71 -6.70 -13.13
N LEU A 46 -11.91 -7.00 -13.63
CA LEU A 46 -12.17 -8.03 -14.64
C LEU A 46 -12.94 -7.46 -15.83
N ASP A 47 -12.42 -6.40 -16.42
CA ASP A 47 -12.53 -6.20 -17.87
C ASP A 47 -11.13 -6.40 -18.45
N SER A 48 -10.69 -7.66 -18.40
CA SER A 48 -9.41 -8.09 -18.93
C SER A 48 -9.43 -8.02 -20.46
N ASP A 49 -8.60 -7.14 -21.00
CA ASP A 49 -8.09 -7.24 -22.35
C ASP A 49 -7.51 -8.65 -22.59
N THR A 50 -8.06 -9.34 -23.58
CA THR A 50 -7.79 -10.74 -23.97
C THR A 50 -6.42 -10.93 -24.65
N THR A 51 -5.38 -10.17 -24.30
CA THR A 51 -4.09 -10.33 -25.00
C THR A 51 -2.88 -10.00 -24.13
N GLY A 52 -2.16 -11.06 -23.71
CA GLY A 52 -0.77 -10.96 -23.29
C GLY A 52 -0.57 -10.88 -21.78
N GLN A 53 0.31 -11.76 -21.28
CA GLN A 53 0.76 -11.89 -19.89
C GLN A 53 0.58 -10.63 -19.04
N MET A 54 -0.41 -10.67 -18.15
CA MET A 54 -0.65 -9.59 -17.19
C MET A 54 0.58 -9.48 -16.28
N PRO A 55 1.23 -8.30 -16.19
CA PRO A 55 2.36 -8.11 -15.30
C PRO A 55 1.93 -8.42 -13.86
N SER A 56 2.79 -9.07 -13.09
CA SER A 56 2.52 -9.34 -11.68
C SER A 56 2.24 -8.03 -10.93
N ARG A 57 1.49 -8.10 -9.81
CA ARG A 57 1.20 -6.91 -8.97
C ARG A 57 2.48 -6.14 -8.58
N SER A 58 3.61 -6.85 -8.37
CA SER A 58 4.92 -6.21 -8.13
C SER A 58 5.43 -5.44 -9.35
N GLN A 59 5.34 -6.01 -10.54
CA GLN A 59 5.76 -5.33 -11.77
C GLN A 59 4.86 -4.13 -12.09
N GLN A 60 3.56 -4.23 -11.81
CA GLN A 60 2.62 -3.13 -11.96
C GLN A 60 2.93 -2.00 -10.97
N TRP A 61 3.28 -2.32 -9.72
CA TRP A 61 3.76 -1.35 -8.75
C TRP A 61 5.02 -0.63 -9.25
N ASP A 62 6.03 -1.37 -9.70
CA ASP A 62 7.28 -0.80 -10.21
C ASP A 62 7.01 0.15 -11.39
N PHE A 63 6.14 -0.25 -12.31
CA PHE A 63 5.73 0.58 -13.44
C PHE A 63 5.02 1.86 -13.00
N ASN A 64 4.06 1.76 -12.07
CA ASN A 64 3.31 2.90 -11.57
C ASN A 64 4.21 3.91 -10.87
N ILE A 65 5.16 3.44 -10.07
CA ILE A 65 6.13 4.29 -9.38
C ILE A 65 7.06 4.96 -10.39
N ALA A 66 7.60 4.21 -11.36
CA ALA A 66 8.45 4.75 -12.40
C ALA A 66 7.72 5.84 -13.22
N ALA A 67 6.46 5.58 -13.61
CA ALA A 67 5.64 6.53 -14.34
C ALA A 67 5.40 7.83 -13.54
N LYS A 68 5.08 7.70 -12.24
CA LYS A 68 4.84 8.87 -11.38
C LYS A 68 6.10 9.70 -11.15
N VAL A 69 7.25 9.03 -10.98
CA VAL A 69 8.55 9.70 -10.86
C VAL A 69 8.88 10.46 -12.15
N ALA A 70 8.65 9.86 -13.32
CA ALA A 70 8.89 10.52 -14.61
C ALA A 70 7.99 11.76 -14.80
N GLU A 71 6.71 11.67 -14.43
CA GLU A 71 5.75 12.79 -14.47
C GLU A 71 6.22 13.97 -13.60
N PHE A 72 6.59 13.69 -12.35
CA PHE A 72 7.07 14.71 -11.42
C PHE A 72 8.40 15.31 -11.88
N THR A 73 9.32 14.49 -12.36
CA THR A 73 10.62 14.94 -12.87
C THR A 73 10.45 15.89 -14.06
N GLY A 74 9.65 15.50 -15.06
CA GLY A 74 9.40 16.36 -16.22
C GLY A 74 8.65 17.64 -15.87
N THR A 75 7.80 17.63 -14.85
CA THR A 75 7.15 18.85 -14.35
C THR A 75 8.14 19.77 -13.66
N PHE A 76 9.00 19.22 -12.81
CA PHE A 76 10.03 19.96 -12.10
C PHE A 76 11.03 20.61 -13.06
N GLU A 77 11.50 19.88 -14.08
CA GLU A 77 12.43 20.40 -15.10
C GLU A 77 11.84 21.61 -15.83
N LYS A 78 10.55 21.56 -16.22
CA LYS A 78 9.86 22.69 -16.86
C LYS A 78 9.78 23.91 -15.95
N GLN A 79 9.46 23.69 -14.67
CA GLN A 79 9.39 24.76 -13.68
C GLN A 79 10.76 25.39 -13.42
N ALA A 80 11.81 24.57 -13.31
CA ALA A 80 13.19 25.04 -13.15
C ALA A 80 13.65 25.86 -14.37
N LEU A 81 13.32 25.40 -15.59
CA LEU A 81 13.61 26.16 -16.81
C LEU A 81 12.87 27.51 -16.82
N ALA A 82 11.58 27.51 -16.50
CA ALA A 82 10.79 28.74 -16.43
C ALA A 82 11.36 29.73 -15.40
N PHE A 83 11.73 29.24 -14.21
CA PHE A 83 12.38 30.04 -13.18
C PHE A 83 13.71 30.65 -13.66
N ASN A 84 14.54 29.86 -14.33
CA ASN A 84 15.82 30.33 -14.87
C ASN A 84 15.63 31.42 -15.93
N ILE A 85 14.64 31.26 -16.83
CA ILE A 85 14.30 32.26 -17.83
C ILE A 85 13.84 33.55 -17.15
N ILE A 86 12.93 33.47 -16.18
CA ILE A 86 12.43 34.65 -15.44
C ILE A 86 13.58 35.37 -14.75
N THR A 87 14.43 34.64 -14.04
CA THR A 87 15.56 35.21 -13.28
C THR A 87 16.62 35.83 -14.20
N ALA A 88 16.85 35.23 -15.38
CA ALA A 88 17.77 35.79 -16.38
C ALA A 88 17.16 37.00 -17.14
N SER A 89 15.83 37.12 -17.18
CA SER A 89 15.12 38.15 -17.95
C SER A 89 14.78 39.43 -17.14
N GLY A 90 15.12 39.51 -15.85
CA GLY A 90 15.05 40.73 -15.04
C GLY A 90 15.63 40.51 -13.63
N PHE A 91 16.57 41.30 -13.11
CA PHE A 91 16.72 42.75 -13.14
C PHE A 91 18.11 43.20 -13.65
N GLY A 92 18.11 44.09 -14.64
CA GLY A 92 19.13 45.13 -14.79
C GLY A 92 18.71 46.39 -14.03
#